data_AF-A0A5K1B325-F1
#
_entry.id   AF-A0A5K1B325-F1
#
_cell.length_a   1.000
_cell.length_b   1.000
_cell.length_c   1.000
_cell.angle_alpha   90.00
_cell.angle_beta   90.00
_cell.angle_gamma   90.00
#
_symmetry.space_group_name_H-M   'P 1'
#
loop_
_entity.id
_entity.type
_entity.pdbx_description
1 polymer ?
#
loop_
_entity_poly.entity_id
_entity_poly.type
_entity_poly.pdbx_seq_one_letter_code
_entity_poly.pdbx_strand_id
1 'polypeptide(L)'
;WNSTFIMLRDALLFKDVFQHLASCDPSYTCLPSEDEWSYAFDLCQFLKVFYDATNLISTTKHVTTNLVIEEIVSIYHHLYTHRGTSNEHIRALACKMQEKFDKYFKDYNILFAIAAVLDPSSSCHTG
;
A
#
# COMPACT_ATOMS: atom_id res chain seq x y z
N TRP A 1 -4.17 -5.28 -3.37
CA TRP A 1 -2.93 -4.56 -3.04
C TRP A 1 -1.84 -5.50 -2.53
N ASN A 2 -2.02 -6.21 -1.41
CA ASN A 2 -1.02 -7.11 -0.82
C ASN A 2 -0.44 -8.17 -1.76
N SER A 3 -1.28 -8.95 -2.44
CA SER A 3 -0.78 -9.97 -3.38
C SER A 3 -0.01 -9.34 -4.55
N THR A 4 -0.48 -8.19 -5.04
CA THR A 4 0.20 -7.42 -6.09
C THR A 4 1.55 -6.90 -5.61
N PHE A 5 1.62 -6.37 -4.37
CA PHE A 5 2.87 -5.92 -3.76
C PHE A 5 3.89 -7.06 -3.63
N ILE A 6 3.46 -8.22 -3.08
CA ILE A 6 4.33 -9.40 -2.94
C ILE A 6 4.85 -9.84 -4.31
N MET A 7 3.96 -9.97 -5.29
CA MET A 7 4.32 -10.33 -6.66
C MET A 7 5.35 -9.37 -7.26
N LEU A 8 5.15 -8.06 -7.14
CA LEU A 8 6.07 -7.06 -7.69
C LEU A 8 7.41 -7.06 -6.95
N ARG A 9 7.40 -7.12 -5.62
CA ARG A 9 8.61 -7.22 -4.80
C ARG A 9 9.44 -8.42 -5.22
N ASP A 10 8.81 -9.58 -5.36
CA ASP A 10 9.49 -10.82 -5.72
C ASP A 10 9.96 -10.76 -7.18
N ALA A 11 9.15 -10.25 -8.11
CA ALA A 11 9.56 -10.07 -9.51
C ALA A 11 10.78 -9.14 -9.63
N LEU A 12 10.82 -8.04 -8.87
CA LEU A 12 11.94 -7.10 -8.82
C LEU A 12 13.19 -7.74 -8.22
N LEU A 13 13.05 -8.55 -7.16
CA LEU A 13 14.15 -9.30 -6.55
C LEU A 13 14.79 -10.27 -7.55
N PHE A 14 13.97 -10.87 -8.42
CA PHE A 14 14.41 -11.83 -9.42
C PHE A 14 14.65 -11.21 -10.81
N LYS A 15 14.78 -9.88 -10.94
CA LYS A 15 14.97 -9.20 -12.24
C LYS A 15 16.08 -9.85 -13.08
N ASP A 16 17.24 -10.12 -12.48
CA ASP A 16 18.38 -10.73 -13.18
C ASP A 16 18.10 -12.17 -13.63
N VAL A 17 17.24 -12.90 -12.91
CA VAL A 17 16.82 -14.26 -13.28
C VAL A 17 15.97 -14.23 -14.55
N PHE A 18 15.10 -13.23 -14.70
CA PHE A 18 14.33 -13.04 -15.94
C PHE A 18 15.24 -12.72 -17.13
N GLN A 19 16.26 -11.88 -16.94
CA GLN A 19 17.25 -11.57 -17.96
C GLN A 19 18.06 -12.81 -18.36
N HIS A 20 18.51 -13.59 -17.37
CA HIS A 20 19.21 -14.84 -17.61
C HIS A 20 18.33 -15.85 -18.37
N LEU A 21 17.08 -16.00 -17.97
CA LEU A 21 16.12 -16.89 -18.65
C LEU A 21 15.94 -16.50 -20.11
N ALA A 22 15.77 -15.21 -20.42
CA ALA A 22 15.66 -14.72 -21.80
C ALA A 22 16.93 -15.01 -22.63
N SER A 23 18.10 -15.04 -21.99
CA SER A 23 19.36 -15.39 -22.67
C SER A 23 19.51 -16.89 -22.94
N CYS A 24 18.91 -17.75 -22.10
CA CYS A 24 19.03 -19.20 -22.20
C CYS A 24 17.90 -19.86 -23.00
N ASP A 25 16.70 -19.26 -23.00
CA ASP A 25 15.52 -19.76 -23.68
C ASP A 25 15.05 -18.76 -24.75
N PRO A 26 15.40 -18.97 -26.03
CA PRO A 26 14.96 -18.11 -27.13
C PRO A 26 13.44 -18.04 -27.33
N SER A 27 12.67 -18.97 -26.73
CA SER A 27 11.20 -18.95 -26.78
C SER A 27 10.56 -18.09 -25.69
N TYR A 28 11.34 -17.62 -24.72
CA TYR A 28 10.88 -16.75 -23.66
C TYR A 28 10.69 -15.30 -24.16
N THR A 29 9.43 -14.90 -24.34
CA THR A 29 9.05 -13.58 -24.88
C THR A 29 8.50 -12.60 -23.84
N CYS A 30 8.49 -12.98 -22.56
CA CYS A 30 7.85 -12.22 -21.48
C CYS A 30 8.82 -11.36 -20.67
N LEU A 31 10.00 -11.03 -21.19
CA LEU A 31 10.96 -10.17 -20.51
C LEU A 31 10.44 -8.72 -20.48
N PRO A 32 10.20 -8.13 -19.29
CA PRO A 32 9.80 -6.72 -19.21
C PRO A 32 10.93 -5.81 -19.68
N SER A 33 10.55 -4.72 -20.32
CA SER A 33 11.43 -3.62 -20.69
C SER A 33 11.94 -2.86 -19.44
N GLU A 34 13.01 -2.07 -19.60
CA GLU A 34 13.52 -1.24 -18.49
C GLU A 34 12.49 -0.23 -17.98
N ASP A 35 11.64 0.31 -18.86
CA ASP A 35 10.55 1.21 -18.48
C ASP A 35 9.47 0.47 -17.66
N GLU A 36 9.15 -0.76 -18.03
CA GLU A 36 8.22 -1.60 -17.26
C GLU A 36 8.79 -2.01 -15.90
N TRP A 37 10.11 -2.28 -15.82
CA TRP A 37 10.78 -2.52 -14.55
C TRP A 37 10.78 -1.29 -13.65
N SER A 38 11.03 -0.11 -14.23
CA SER A 38 10.97 1.17 -13.51
C SER A 38 9.57 1.43 -12.98
N TYR A 39 8.54 1.21 -13.81
CA TYR A 39 7.15 1.33 -13.38
C TYR A 39 6.78 0.30 -12.30
N ALA A 40 7.21 -0.95 -12.44
CA ALA A 40 6.99 -1.99 -11.43
C ALA A 40 7.62 -1.61 -10.08
N PHE A 41 8.81 -0.99 -10.10
CA PHE A 41 9.46 -0.47 -8.91
C PHE A 41 8.66 0.64 -8.25
N ASP A 42 8.28 1.67 -9.01
CA ASP A 42 7.47 2.80 -8.50
C ASP A 42 6.14 2.31 -7.92
N LEU A 43 5.48 1.38 -8.60
CA LEU A 43 4.25 0.76 -8.13
C LEU A 43 4.46 -0.06 -6.86
N CYS A 44 5.57 -0.80 -6.76
CA CYS A 44 5.92 -1.56 -5.57
C CYS A 44 6.13 -0.63 -4.37
N GLN A 45 6.83 0.50 -4.55
CA GLN A 45 7.03 1.50 -3.49
C GLN A 45 5.71 2.12 -3.05
N PHE A 46 4.86 2.50 -4.00
CA PHE A 46 3.54 3.05 -3.71
C PHE A 46 2.65 2.06 -2.94
N LEU A 47 2.69 0.77 -3.30
CA LEU A 47 1.86 -0.25 -2.64
C LEU A 47 2.37 -0.65 -1.23
N LYS A 48 3.61 -0.31 -0.89
CA LYS A 48 4.26 -0.73 0.35
C LYS A 48 3.49 -0.30 1.60
N VAL A 49 3.01 0.96 1.66
CA VAL A 49 2.31 1.48 2.85
C VAL A 49 1.07 0.66 3.19
N PHE A 50 0.35 0.18 2.18
CA PHE A 50 -0.87 -0.61 2.37
C PHE A 50 -0.56 -2.03 2.84
N TYR A 51 0.53 -2.60 2.32
CA TYR A 51 1.01 -3.89 2.75
C TYR A 51 1.48 -3.85 4.20
N ASP A 52 2.30 -2.86 4.55
CA ASP A 52 2.84 -2.69 5.90
C ASP A 52 1.70 -2.48 6.91
N ALA A 53 0.73 -1.61 6.61
CA ALA A 53 -0.47 -1.41 7.43
C ALA A 53 -1.28 -2.70 7.61
N THR A 54 -1.55 -3.43 6.53
CA THR A 54 -2.31 -4.68 6.62
C THR A 54 -1.55 -5.72 7.44
N ASN A 55 -0.24 -5.85 7.22
CA ASN A 55 0.59 -6.81 7.92
C ASN A 55 0.67 -6.47 9.41
N LEU A 56 0.83 -5.20 9.77
CA LEU A 56 0.85 -4.74 11.17
C LEU A 56 -0.47 -5.11 11.87
N ILE A 57 -1.60 -4.78 11.27
CA ILE A 57 -2.93 -5.11 11.83
C ILE A 57 -3.13 -6.62 11.93
N SER A 58 -2.64 -7.39 10.96
CA SER A 58 -2.84 -8.85 10.90
C SER A 58 -1.93 -9.63 11.86
N THR A 59 -0.73 -9.10 12.16
CA THR A 59 0.27 -9.78 13.00
C THR A 59 0.20 -9.36 14.47
N THR A 60 -0.44 -8.24 14.76
CA THR A 60 -0.59 -7.73 16.12
C THR A 60 -1.62 -8.55 16.90
N LYS A 61 -1.22 -9.05 18.08
CA LYS A 61 -2.12 -9.83 18.97
C LYS A 61 -3.19 -8.96 19.66
N HIS A 62 -2.92 -7.67 19.82
CA HIS A 62 -3.79 -6.69 20.46
C HIS A 62 -3.85 -5.42 19.60
N VAL A 63 -4.76 -5.42 18.62
CA VAL A 63 -5.02 -4.23 17.81
C VAL A 63 -5.78 -3.22 18.68
N THR A 64 -5.20 -2.04 18.91
CA THR A 64 -5.88 -0.92 19.58
C THR A 64 -6.55 -0.03 18.53
N THR A 65 -7.59 0.72 18.92
CA THR A 65 -8.25 1.64 17.99
C THR A 65 -7.28 2.73 17.54
N ASN A 66 -6.46 3.25 18.45
CA ASN A 66 -5.43 4.24 18.14
C ASN A 66 -4.48 3.75 17.03
N LEU A 67 -3.99 2.51 17.10
CA LEU A 67 -3.14 1.92 16.07
C LEU A 67 -3.84 1.87 14.70
N VAL A 68 -5.10 1.44 14.68
CA VAL A 68 -5.88 1.37 13.42
C VAL A 68 -6.07 2.78 12.84
N ILE A 69 -6.34 3.78 13.68
CA ILE A 69 -6.49 5.18 13.25
C ILE A 69 -5.18 5.69 12.67
N GLU A 70 -4.04 5.44 13.31
CA GLU A 70 -2.72 5.84 12.82
C GLU A 70 -2.44 5.26 11.42
N GLU A 71 -2.71 3.97 11.19
CA GLU A 71 -2.53 3.34 9.89
C GLU A 71 -3.48 3.90 8.82
N ILE A 72 -4.74 4.17 9.18
CA ILE A 72 -5.73 4.81 8.28
C ILE A 72 -5.25 6.20 7.86
N VAL A 73 -4.77 7.01 8.82
CA VAL A 73 -4.24 8.36 8.55
C VAL A 73 -2.98 8.29 7.68
N SER A 74 -2.09 7.35 7.95
CA SER A 74 -0.89 7.09 7.14
C SER A 74 -1.25 6.78 5.68
N ILE A 75 -2.20 5.87 5.46
CA ILE A 75 -2.70 5.53 4.12
C ILE A 75 -3.33 6.75 3.44
N TYR A 76 -4.18 7.50 4.15
CA TYR A 76 -4.84 8.69 3.61
C TYR A 76 -3.82 9.75 3.17
N HIS A 77 -2.83 10.04 4.02
CA HIS A 77 -1.78 10.99 3.73
C HIS A 77 -0.91 10.55 2.54
N HIS A 78 -0.58 9.26 2.47
CA HIS A 78 0.17 8.68 1.37
C HIS A 78 -0.57 8.86 0.03
N LEU A 79 -1.87 8.54 0.00
CA LEU A 79 -2.73 8.73 -1.17
C LEU A 79 -2.81 10.20 -1.59
N TYR A 80 -3.06 11.09 -0.63
CA TYR A 80 -3.18 12.53 -0.89
C TYR A 80 -1.91 13.10 -1.51
N THR A 81 -0.74 12.76 -0.95
CA THR A 81 0.56 13.23 -1.44
C THR A 81 0.83 12.74 -2.87
N HIS A 82 0.51 11.48 -3.16
CA HIS A 82 0.75 10.90 -4.49
C HIS A 82 -0.25 11.36 -5.56
N ARG A 83 -1.30 12.12 -5.22
CA ARG A 83 -2.11 12.83 -6.23
C ARG A 83 -1.35 13.97 -6.91
N GLY A 84 -0.35 14.53 -6.24
CA GLY A 84 0.48 15.62 -6.76
C GLY A 84 1.75 15.18 -7.47
N THR A 85 2.00 13.87 -7.60
CA THR A 85 3.23 13.36 -8.22
C THR A 85 3.26 13.63 -9.73
N SER A 86 4.47 13.79 -10.27
CA SER A 86 4.71 13.92 -11.72
C SER A 86 4.57 12.58 -12.45
N ASN A 87 4.69 11.45 -11.76
CA ASN A 87 4.46 10.13 -12.36
C ASN A 87 2.95 9.94 -12.60
N GLU A 88 2.54 10.05 -13.87
CA GLU A 88 1.11 10.02 -14.24
C GLU A 88 0.42 8.70 -13.89
N HIS A 89 1.13 7.58 -13.98
CA HIS A 89 0.59 6.27 -13.66
C HIS A 89 0.32 6.13 -12.16
N ILE A 90 1.27 6.54 -11.32
CA ILE A 90 1.11 6.53 -9.86
C ILE A 90 0.04 7.53 -9.43
N ARG A 91 0.01 8.73 -10.04
CA ARG A 91 -1.04 9.73 -9.80
C ARG A 91 -2.43 9.15 -10.09
N ALA A 92 -2.61 8.52 -11.25
CA ALA A 92 -3.89 7.92 -11.62
C ALA A 92 -4.31 6.81 -10.64
N LEU A 93 -3.34 6.01 -10.16
CA LEU A 93 -3.60 4.96 -9.19
C LEU A 93 -3.97 5.55 -7.82
N ALA A 94 -3.24 6.56 -7.35
CA ALA A 94 -3.52 7.27 -6.10
C ALA A 94 -4.92 7.89 -6.11
N CYS A 95 -5.31 8.56 -7.21
CA CYS A 95 -6.67 9.10 -7.36
C CYS A 95 -7.74 8.00 -7.22
N LYS A 96 -7.63 6.91 -7.99
CA LYS A 96 -8.60 5.80 -7.98
C LYS A 96 -8.67 5.08 -6.63
N MET A 97 -7.52 4.87 -5.99
CA MET A 97 -7.47 4.21 -4.69
C MET A 97 -8.03 5.10 -3.59
N GLN A 98 -7.81 6.41 -3.67
CA GLN A 98 -8.40 7.35 -2.73
C GLN A 98 -9.92 7.48 -2.92
N GLU A 99 -10.44 7.45 -4.14
CA GLU A 99 -11.90 7.39 -4.35
C GLU A 99 -12.53 6.16 -3.68
N LYS A 100 -11.86 4.99 -3.78
CA LYS A 100 -12.30 3.78 -3.08
C LYS A 100 -12.18 3.96 -1.57
N PHE A 101 -11.07 4.49 -1.09
CA PHE A 101 -10.85 4.76 0.32
C PHE A 101 -11.94 5.67 0.88
N ASP A 102 -12.17 6.84 0.28
CA ASP A 102 -13.20 7.79 0.69
C ASP A 102 -14.59 7.14 0.70
N LYS A 103 -14.90 6.30 -0.31
CA LYS A 103 -16.16 5.53 -0.34
C LYS A 103 -16.26 4.54 0.81
N TYR A 104 -15.21 3.77 1.09
CA TYR A 104 -15.19 2.80 2.20
C TYR A 104 -15.34 3.51 3.54
N PHE A 105 -14.69 4.64 3.77
CA PHE A 105 -14.74 5.32 5.07
C PHE A 105 -15.95 6.23 5.27
N LYS A 106 -16.61 6.66 4.18
CA LYS A 106 -17.86 7.42 4.25
C LYS A 106 -18.95 6.68 5.04
N ASP A 107 -19.03 5.36 4.87
CA ASP A 107 -20.08 4.54 5.49
C ASP A 107 -19.73 4.08 6.92
N TYR A 108 -18.46 4.17 7.33
CA TYR A 108 -17.95 3.65 8.62
C TYR A 108 -17.55 4.76 9.61
N ASN A 109 -17.73 6.02 9.24
CA ASN A 109 -17.23 7.19 9.99
C ASN A 109 -17.74 7.26 11.45
N ILE A 110 -18.98 6.82 11.70
CA ILE A 110 -19.57 6.77 13.06
C ILE A 110 -18.92 5.66 13.90
N LEU A 111 -18.61 4.52 13.30
CA LEU A 111 -18.03 3.38 14.00
C LEU A 111 -16.60 3.70 14.50
N PHE A 112 -15.82 4.41 13.68
CA PHE A 112 -14.50 4.90 14.08
C PHE A 112 -14.56 5.95 15.18
N ALA A 113 -15.53 6.88 15.11
CA ALA A 113 -15.73 7.88 16.16
C ALA A 113 -16.10 7.23 17.51
N ILE A 114 -17.00 6.23 17.50
CA ILE A 114 -17.37 5.47 18.71
C ILE A 114 -16.18 4.67 19.24
N ALA A 115 -15.45 3.97 18.37
CA ALA A 115 -14.30 3.17 18.78
C ALA A 115 -13.16 4.03 19.36
N ALA A 116 -12.97 5.25 18.87
CA ALA A 116 -11.97 6.20 19.38
C ALA A 116 -12.34 6.70 20.79
N VAL A 117 -13.61 7.01 21.03
CA VAL A 117 -14.10 7.44 22.35
C VAL A 117 -14.08 6.30 23.37
N LEU A 118 -14.36 5.07 22.93
CA LEU A 118 -14.40 3.90 23.79
C LEU A 118 -13.03 3.22 23.97
N ASP A 119 -11.97 3.68 23.31
CA ASP A 119 -10.62 3.12 23.47
C ASP A 119 -10.07 3.47 24.87
N PRO A 120 -9.92 2.50 25.80
CA PRO A 120 -9.44 2.76 27.16
C PRO A 120 -8.04 3.36 27.19
N SER A 121 -7.24 3.14 26.14
CA SER A 121 -5.86 3.63 26.03
C SER A 121 -5.74 5.14 25.79
N SER A 122 -6.85 5.84 25.47
CA SER A 122 -6.87 7.29 25.26
C SER A 122 -6.88 8.13 26.56
N SER A 123 -7.03 7.50 27.73
CA SER A 123 -7.34 8.18 28.99
C SER A 123 -6.14 8.53 29.91
N CYS A 124 -4.90 8.37 29.46
CA CYS A 124 -3.71 8.62 30.30
C CYS A 124 -2.79 9.74 29.79
N HIS A 125 -3.29 10.96 29.56
CA HIS A 125 -2.46 12.17 29.54
C HIS A 125 -3.23 13.39 30.07
N THR A 126 -3.56 13.39 31.35
CA THR A 126 -3.68 14.63 32.13
C THR A 126 -2.99 14.43 33.47
N GLY A 127 -1.86 15.10 33.63
CA GLY A 127 -1.01 15.11 34.83
C GLY A 127 0.08 16.14 34.65
#